data_AF-A0A0S4LNU6-F1
#
_entry.id   AF-A0A0S4LNU6-F1
#
_cell.length_a   1.000
_cell.length_b   1.000
_cell.length_c   1.000
_cell.angle_alpha   90.00
_cell.angle_beta   90.00
_cell.angle_gamma   90.00
#
_symmetry.space_group_name_H-M   'P 1'
#
loop_
_entity.id
_entity.type
_entity.pdbx_description
1 polymer ?
#
loop_
_entity_poly.entity_id
_entity_poly.type
_entity_poly.pdbx_seq_one_letter_code
_entity_poly.pdbx_strand_id
1 'polypeptide(L)' 'MNKILSKDSPMKLVLCGCGKLHLTCGAVTLHLTRDEFLALAESVRRLAVIVAQPSMNQPLVSAQPIPSEVCH' A
#
# COMPACT_ATOMS: atom_id res chain seq x y z
N MET A 1 -14.81 17.83 -15.68
CA MET A 1 -15.73 17.68 -14.53
C MET A 1 -15.02 16.85 -13.48
N ASN A 2 -14.34 17.50 -12.54
CA ASN A 2 -13.61 16.79 -11.48
C ASN A 2 -14.63 16.41 -10.40
N LYS A 3 -15.13 15.17 -10.43
CA LYS A 3 -15.87 14.62 -9.29
C LYS A 3 -14.87 14.45 -8.15
N ILE A 4 -14.78 15.49 -7.32
CA ILE A 4 -14.19 15.37 -5.99
C ILE A 4 -14.97 14.24 -5.32
N LEU A 5 -14.29 13.16 -4.96
CA LEU A 5 -14.87 12.02 -4.25
C LEU A 5 -15.32 12.55 -2.89
N SER A 6 -16.58 12.99 -2.86
CA SER A 6 -17.22 13.58 -1.69
C SER A 6 -17.19 12.57 -0.55
N LYS A 7 -16.46 12.92 0.51
CA LYS A 7 -16.46 12.26 1.83
C LYS A 7 -15.95 10.81 1.75
N ASP A 8 -14.69 10.60 2.14
CA ASP A 8 -14.10 9.28 2.39
C ASP A 8 -15.00 8.49 3.35
N SER A 9 -15.94 7.74 2.77
CA SER A 9 -16.76 6.82 3.54
C SER A 9 -15.81 5.74 4.05
N PRO A 10 -15.74 5.51 5.36
CA PRO A 10 -14.77 4.59 5.93
C PRO A 10 -14.90 3.23 5.26
N MET A 11 -13.76 2.69 4.82
CA MET A 11 -13.73 1.36 4.23
C MET A 11 -14.29 0.36 5.24
N LYS A 12 -15.31 -0.39 4.83
CA LYS A 12 -16.05 -1.27 5.72
C LYS A 12 -15.89 -2.72 5.27
N LEU A 13 -15.45 -3.58 6.19
CA LEU A 13 -15.43 -5.03 6.00
C LEU A 13 -16.52 -5.66 6.88
N VAL A 14 -17.43 -6.44 6.29
CA VAL A 14 -18.57 -7.03 7.00
C VAL A 14 -18.79 -8.47 6.57
N LEU A 15 -19.13 -9.35 7.51
CA LEU A 15 -19.70 -10.65 7.19
C LEU A 15 -21.19 -10.48 6.90
N CYS A 16 -21.62 -10.77 5.68
CA CYS A 16 -23.00 -10.62 5.26
C CYS A 16 -23.82 -11.87 5.63
N GLY A 17 -25.13 -11.69 5.89
CA GLY A 17 -26.07 -12.78 6.15
C GLY A 17 -26.22 -13.78 5.00
N CYS A 18 -25.69 -13.48 3.80
CA CYS A 18 -25.57 -14.40 2.69
C CYS A 18 -24.37 -15.36 2.79
N GLY A 19 -23.58 -15.29 3.88
CA GLY A 19 -22.42 -16.15 4.14
C GLY A 19 -21.11 -15.68 3.46
N LYS A 20 -21.12 -14.50 2.83
CA LYS A 20 -19.95 -13.91 2.13
C LYS A 20 -19.39 -12.70 2.87
N LEU A 21 -18.13 -12.36 2.62
CA LEU A 21 -17.51 -11.11 3.10
C LEU A 21 -17.74 -9.98 2.10
N HIS A 22 -18.18 -8.83 2.61
CA HIS A 22 -18.37 -7.62 1.81
C HIS A 22 -17.31 -6.58 2.19
N LEU A 23 -16.55 -6.13 1.20
CA LEU A 23 -15.61 -5.02 1.33
C LEU A 23 -16.16 -3.81 0.59
N THR A 24 -16.58 -2.77 1.32
CA THR A 24 -17.09 -1.53 0.76
C THR A 24 -16.03 -0.45 0.77
N CYS A 25 -15.77 0.14 -0.39
CA CYS A 25 -14.88 1.28 -0.60
C CYS A 25 -15.65 2.37 -1.37
N GLY A 26 -16.07 3.42 -0.68
CA GLY A 26 -16.91 4.47 -1.27
C GLY A 26 -18.22 3.90 -1.82
N ALA A 27 -18.47 4.08 -3.12
CA ALA A 27 -19.68 3.60 -3.81
C ALA A 27 -19.57 2.15 -4.31
N VAL A 28 -18.42 1.49 -4.15
CA VAL A 28 -18.18 0.13 -4.64
C VAL A 28 -18.21 -0.85 -3.47
N THR A 29 -18.93 -1.95 -3.62
CA THR A 29 -18.89 -3.08 -2.68
C THR A 29 -18.47 -4.34 -3.41
N LEU A 30 -17.38 -4.95 -2.96
CA LEU A 30 -16.90 -6.23 -3.44
C LEU A 30 -17.52 -7.35 -2.60
N HIS A 31 -18.11 -8.33 -3.27
CA HIS A 31 -18.66 -9.52 -2.64
C HIS A 31 -17.65 -10.66 -2.80
N LEU A 32 -17.14 -11.16 -1.68
CA LEU A 32 -16.07 -12.15 -1.64
C LEU A 32 -16.55 -13.41 -0.93
N THR A 33 -16.35 -14.55 -1.56
CA THR A 33 -16.30 -15.83 -0.84
C THR A 33 -15.12 -15.85 0.14
N ARG A 34 -15.08 -16.86 1.01
CA ARG A 34 -13.95 -17.04 1.94
C ARG A 34 -12.62 -17.14 1.20
N ASP A 35 -12.56 -17.94 0.15
CA ASP A 35 -11.30 -18.21 -0.55
C ASP A 35 -10.81 -16.99 -1.34
N GLU A 36 -11.74 -16.25 -1.98
CA GLU A 36 -11.43 -14.98 -2.65
C GLU A 36 -10.93 -13.92 -1.65
N PHE A 37 -11.52 -13.85 -0.46
CA PHE A 37 -11.06 -12.94 0.59
C PHE A 37 -9.65 -13.27 1.06
N LEU A 38 -9.34 -14.55 1.28
CA LEU A 38 -7.99 -14.98 1.68
C LEU A 38 -6.95 -14.65 0.61
N ALA A 39 -7.28 -14.88 -0.67
CA ALA A 39 -6.40 -14.54 -1.79
C ALA A 39 -6.15 -13.02 -1.89
N LEU A 40 -7.19 -12.21 -1.67
CA LEU A 40 -7.08 -10.75 -1.64
C LEU A 40 -6.18 -10.29 -0.48
N ALA A 41 -6.41 -10.80 0.73
CA ALA A 41 -5.63 -10.44 1.91
C ALA A 41 -4.13 -10.77 1.75
N GLU A 42 -3.82 -11.93 1.18
CA GLU A 42 -2.44 -12.33 0.89
C GLU A 42 -1.79 -11.40 -0.15
N SER A 43 -2.52 -11.00 -1.17
CA SER A 43 -2.03 -10.05 -2.19
C SER A 43 -1.76 -8.67 -1.59
N VAL A 44 -2.68 -8.17 -0.75
CA VAL A 44 -2.51 -6.90 -0.02
C VAL A 44 -1.30 -6.96 0.91
N ARG A 45 -1.09 -8.08 1.61
CA ARG A 45 0.09 -8.28 2.48
C ARG A 45 1.39 -8.16 1.71
N ARG A 46 1.49 -8.76 0.52
CA ARG A 46 2.68 -8.66 -0.34
C ARG A 46 2.90 -7.23 -0.83
N LEU A 47 1.83 -6.54 -1.22
CA LEU A 47 1.89 -5.14 -1.64
C LEU A 47 2.31 -4.21 -0.50
N ALA A 48 1.84 -4.46 0.72
CA ALA A 48 2.19 -3.66 1.89
C ALA A 48 3.72 -3.67 2.15
N VAL A 49 4.39 -4.79 1.91
CA VAL A 49 5.86 -4.87 2.01
C VAL A 49 6.54 -3.95 1.00
N ILE A 50 6.02 -3.87 -0.23
CA ILE A 50 6.58 -3.02 -1.29
C ILE A 50 6.35 -1.55 -0.97
N VAL A 51 5.14 -1.19 -0.53
CA VAL A 51 4.77 0.19 -0.21
C VAL A 51 5.46 0.69 1.07
N ALA A 52 5.72 -0.19 2.02
CA ALA A 52 6.42 0.15 3.26
C ALA A 52 7.93 0.38 3.05
N GLN A 53 8.50 0.02 1.89
CA GLN A 53 9.87 0.40 1.58
C GLN A 53 9.91 1.91 1.31
N PRO A 54 10.61 2.71 2.13
CA PRO A 54 10.85 4.10 1.78
C PRO A 54 11.58 4.10 0.44
N SER A 55 11.06 4.87 -0.53
CA SER A 55 11.69 5.07 -1.82
C SER A 55 13.19 5.26 -1.63
N MET A 56 14.03 4.40 -2.20
CA MET A 56 15.48 4.56 -2.28
C MET A 56 15.86 5.73 -3.22
N ASN A 57 15.25 6.89 -3.01
CA ASN A 57 15.70 8.18 -3.51
C ASN A 57 16.36 8.96 -2.36
N GLN A 58 17.19 8.29 -1.55
CA GLN A 58 18.21 9.01 -0.80
C GLN A 58 19.23 9.53 -1.81
N PRO A 59 19.51 10.84 -1.86
CA PRO A 59 20.69 11.32 -2.54
C PRO A 59 21.88 10.68 -1.82
N LEU A 60 22.70 9.93 -2.57
CA LEU A 60 24.08 9.67 -2.18
C LEU A 60 24.79 11.03 -2.11
N VAL A 61 24.68 11.72 -0.99
CA VAL A 61 25.46 12.94 -0.73
C VAL A 61 26.18 12.82 0.61
N SER A 62 27.46 12.54 0.45
CA SER A 62 28.61 13.06 1.20
C SER A 62 29.00 12.40 2.52
N ALA A 63 30.09 11.63 2.44
CA ALA A 63 31.22 11.79 3.36
C ALA A 63 32.52 11.99 2.54
N GLN A 64 32.74 13.23 2.09
CA GLN A 64 34.01 13.98 2.07
C GLN A 64 35.25 13.51 1.24
N PRO A 65 36.21 14.43 1.00
CA PRO A 65 36.99 14.53 -0.23
C PRO A 65 38.43 13.99 -0.13
N ILE A 66 38.98 13.64 -1.30
CA ILE A 66 40.42 13.44 -1.52
C ILE A 66 41.09 14.83 -1.46
N PRO A 67 42.14 15.01 -0.62
CA PRO A 67 43.44 15.39 -1.19
C PRO A 67 44.65 14.74 -0.51
N SER A 68 45.46 14.07 -1.34
CA SER A 68 46.94 13.98 -1.36
C SER A 68 47.74 14.07 -0.04
N GLU A 69 48.43 12.98 0.31
CA GLU A 69 49.78 13.08 0.91
C GLU A 69 50.77 12.19 0.13
N VAL A 70 51.86 12.83 -0.27
CA VAL A 70 53.06 12.29 -0.91
C VAL A 70 53.79 11.40 0.10
N CYS A 71 54.16 10.17 -0.28
CA CYS A 71 55.13 9.39 0.50
C CYS A 71 56.55 9.78 0.09
N HIS A 72 57.40 10.07 1.08
CA HIS A 72 58.83 10.36 0.94
C HIS A 72 59.64 9.17 0.42
#